data_AF-A0A954NSL9-F1
#
_entry.id   AF-A0A954NSL9-F1
#
_cell.length_a   1.000
_cell.length_b   1.000
_cell.length_c   1.000
_cell.angle_alpha   90.00
_cell.angle_beta   90.00
_cell.angle_gamma   90.00
#
_symmetry.space_group_name_H-M   'P 1'
#
loop_
_entity.id
_entity.type
_entity.pdbx_description
1 polymer ?
#
loop_
_entity_poly.entity_id
_entity_poly.type
_entity_poly.pdbx_seq_one_letter_code
_entity_poly.pdbx_strand_id
1 'polypeptide(L)'
;LEMTGTEGDESHNADVDGVSIASLLKQPSDSLERDTLFWHYPHYHSSGATPYSAIRAGEWRLVEFYDDGHHELYNLKEDLSETTDLSESHPEHAARLLSLLNKWREDVGAQPPLKNPDYRPDDSDDTAEFRPLFNGKDLSGWVPVNTAPSTWSVEDGMLVCSGKPIGEVRTDRMYQNFILELEWRHMVPKGNAGVFIWADDITARGVPFHRGIEVQVLENDYGNTQSHTTHGDIFPIHGATMTPVNGRGGDRAFPTEERSKPSPEWNHYRVVCQDGNISLAVNGKVVTQGKECSPRKGYICLESEGGIVHYRNIRIRELPDSPIEQEHVAIADRGYRCLYTGVDLSSWKNEDDQWQVKDWVLSYTGDGGDDAALATEETFDDMGFIIDVKLAESSDHLLLELHGDDATAIPIHQELKGMRPLGEWNRLEGTLVDGLLTVSLNGQLVVTNQALSPRTSNGPLTLIPGGPVEIANPYMRPLDQ
;
A
#
# COMPACT_ATOMS: atom_id res chain seq x y z
N LEU A 1 -36.53 -7.47 -18.32
CA LEU A 1 -37.10 -8.67 -18.94
C LEU A 1 -38.49 -8.40 -19.53
N GLU A 2 -39.40 -7.79 -18.78
CA GLU A 2 -40.77 -7.50 -19.26
C GLU A 2 -40.86 -6.60 -20.52
N MET A 3 -40.01 -5.58 -20.63
CA MET A 3 -39.97 -4.67 -21.80
C MET A 3 -39.45 -5.35 -23.08
N THR A 4 -38.74 -6.46 -22.96
CA THR A 4 -38.14 -7.21 -24.07
C THR A 4 -38.93 -8.49 -24.41
N GLY A 5 -40.01 -8.77 -23.67
CA GLY A 5 -40.80 -10.01 -23.83
C GLY A 5 -40.07 -11.27 -23.37
N THR A 6 -38.99 -11.12 -22.58
CA THR A 6 -38.20 -12.23 -22.06
C THR A 6 -38.83 -12.74 -20.76
N GLU A 7 -39.03 -14.05 -20.63
CA GLU A 7 -39.46 -14.66 -19.37
C GLU A 7 -38.35 -14.55 -18.32
N GLY A 8 -38.71 -14.15 -17.10
CA GLY A 8 -37.80 -14.06 -15.97
C GLY A 8 -37.93 -15.26 -15.03
N ASP A 9 -36.94 -15.39 -14.14
CA ASP A 9 -36.97 -16.37 -13.07
C ASP A 9 -37.59 -15.72 -11.81
N GLU A 10 -38.76 -16.21 -11.39
CA GLU A 10 -39.46 -15.70 -10.20
C GLU A 10 -38.63 -15.87 -8.92
N SER A 11 -37.73 -16.86 -8.86
CA SER A 11 -36.87 -17.09 -7.70
C SER A 11 -35.83 -15.98 -7.50
N HIS A 12 -35.42 -15.30 -8.57
CA HIS A 12 -34.45 -14.21 -8.51
C HIS A 12 -35.02 -12.94 -7.84
N ASN A 13 -36.34 -12.79 -7.83
CA ASN A 13 -37.02 -11.59 -7.33
C ASN A 13 -37.77 -11.84 -6.00
N ALA A 14 -37.64 -13.02 -5.39
CA ALA A 14 -38.37 -13.37 -4.18
C ALA A 14 -38.01 -12.46 -2.98
N ASP A 15 -36.79 -11.93 -2.97
CA ASP A 15 -36.22 -11.17 -1.85
C ASP A 15 -35.76 -9.74 -2.24
N VAL A 16 -36.25 -9.19 -3.37
CA VAL A 16 -35.94 -7.81 -3.79
C VAL A 16 -37.14 -6.89 -3.56
N ASP A 17 -36.89 -5.66 -3.11
CA ASP A 17 -37.91 -4.62 -2.89
C ASP A 17 -38.26 -3.83 -4.18
N GLY A 18 -37.59 -4.15 -5.28
CA GLY A 18 -37.77 -3.51 -6.58
C GLY A 18 -39.05 -3.93 -7.29
N VAL A 19 -39.87 -2.96 -7.70
CA VAL A 19 -41.05 -3.19 -8.55
C VAL A 19 -40.75 -2.85 -10.02
N SER A 20 -41.33 -3.61 -10.96
CA SER A 20 -41.20 -3.33 -12.39
C SER A 20 -41.79 -1.96 -12.73
N ILE A 21 -41.02 -1.10 -13.39
CA ILE A 21 -41.50 0.19 -13.92
C ILE A 21 -42.05 0.09 -15.35
N ALA A 22 -42.09 -1.12 -15.92
CA ALA A 22 -42.46 -1.31 -17.32
C ALA A 22 -43.87 -0.81 -17.65
N SER A 23 -44.80 -0.88 -16.69
CA SER A 23 -46.16 -0.37 -16.85
C SER A 23 -46.18 1.14 -17.10
N LEU A 24 -45.41 1.91 -16.31
CA LEU A 24 -45.22 3.35 -16.49
C LEU A 24 -44.61 3.71 -17.86
N LEU A 25 -43.68 2.89 -18.35
CA LEU A 25 -43.04 3.09 -19.66
C LEU A 25 -43.99 2.82 -20.84
N LYS A 26 -44.96 1.91 -20.67
CA LYS A 26 -45.96 1.57 -21.68
C LYS A 26 -47.16 2.52 -21.63
N GLN A 27 -47.56 2.95 -20.44
CA GLN A 27 -48.71 3.80 -20.17
C GLN A 27 -48.34 4.85 -19.11
N PRO A 28 -47.96 6.08 -19.53
CA PRO A 28 -47.55 7.12 -18.58
C PRO A 28 -48.61 7.56 -17.57
N SER A 29 -49.88 7.17 -17.76
CA SER A 29 -50.98 7.41 -16.82
C SER A 29 -51.15 6.33 -15.75
N ASP A 30 -50.37 5.26 -15.82
CA ASP A 30 -50.39 4.18 -14.83
C ASP A 30 -49.69 4.61 -13.52
N SER A 31 -49.83 3.83 -12.46
CA SER A 31 -49.22 4.08 -11.16
C SER A 31 -48.50 2.84 -10.64
N LEU A 32 -47.43 3.05 -9.89
CA LEU A 32 -46.84 1.99 -9.08
C LEU A 32 -47.56 1.94 -7.73
N GLU A 33 -47.74 0.75 -7.16
CA GLU A 33 -48.19 0.59 -5.76
C GLU A 33 -47.05 0.95 -4.78
N ARG A 34 -46.49 2.15 -4.91
CA ARG A 34 -45.42 2.66 -4.05
C ARG A 34 -45.49 4.18 -3.95
N ASP A 35 -45.72 4.65 -2.73
CA ASP A 35 -45.84 6.08 -2.44
C ASP A 35 -44.50 6.74 -2.05
N THR A 36 -43.47 5.92 -1.80
CA THR A 36 -42.17 6.38 -1.28
C THR A 36 -40.96 5.75 -1.95
N LEU A 37 -39.95 6.60 -2.24
CA LEU A 37 -38.61 6.21 -2.69
C LEU A 37 -37.60 6.51 -1.59
N PHE A 38 -36.61 5.64 -1.40
CA PHE A 38 -35.55 5.82 -0.41
C PHE A 38 -34.18 5.65 -1.08
N TRP A 39 -33.21 6.40 -0.58
CA TRP A 39 -31.80 6.30 -0.93
C TRP A 39 -30.98 6.36 0.35
N HIS A 40 -29.92 5.56 0.40
CA HIS A 40 -29.06 5.47 1.57
C HIS A 40 -27.62 5.27 1.11
N TYR A 41 -26.80 6.30 1.34
CA TYR A 41 -25.38 6.34 0.97
C TYR A 41 -24.56 6.74 2.20
N PRO A 42 -24.30 5.81 3.13
CA PRO A 42 -23.63 6.10 4.40
C PRO A 42 -22.10 6.19 4.25
N HIS A 43 -21.60 6.70 3.12
CA HIS A 43 -20.17 6.81 2.80
C HIS A 43 -19.88 8.02 1.89
N TYR A 44 -18.63 8.49 1.91
CA TYR A 44 -18.16 9.53 1.00
C TYR A 44 -18.09 9.01 -0.43
N HIS A 45 -18.56 9.81 -1.37
CA HIS A 45 -18.46 9.50 -2.80
C HIS A 45 -17.14 10.03 -3.37
N SER A 46 -16.58 9.33 -4.35
CA SER A 46 -15.41 9.78 -5.13
C SER A 46 -15.65 11.11 -5.87
N SER A 47 -16.91 11.51 -6.06
CA SER A 47 -17.30 12.79 -6.65
C SER A 47 -17.41 13.94 -5.63
N GLY A 48 -17.05 13.71 -4.36
CA GLY A 48 -17.05 14.73 -3.31
C GLY A 48 -18.38 14.89 -2.55
N ALA A 49 -19.35 14.01 -2.74
CA ALA A 49 -20.58 14.04 -1.94
C ALA A 49 -20.34 13.42 -0.56
N THR A 50 -20.82 14.09 0.49
CA THR A 50 -20.77 13.62 1.87
C THR A 50 -21.80 12.50 2.11
N PRO A 51 -21.68 11.69 3.16
CA PRO A 51 -22.68 10.67 3.46
C PRO A 51 -24.07 11.30 3.63
N TYR A 52 -25.09 10.68 3.01
CA TYR A 52 -26.48 11.15 3.11
C TYR A 52 -27.51 10.02 3.00
N SER A 53 -28.72 10.32 3.44
CA SER A 53 -29.93 9.53 3.15
C SER A 53 -31.00 10.43 2.56
N ALA A 54 -31.85 9.90 1.68
CA ALA A 54 -32.94 10.67 1.11
C ALA A 54 -34.23 9.86 1.03
N ILE A 55 -35.35 10.58 1.11
CA ILE A 55 -36.70 10.04 0.91
C ILE A 55 -37.45 10.94 -0.06
N ARG A 56 -38.20 10.35 -0.99
CA ARG A 56 -39.23 11.04 -1.76
C ARG A 56 -40.59 10.43 -1.45
N ALA A 57 -41.53 11.24 -1.00
CA ALA A 57 -42.92 10.86 -0.75
C ALA A 57 -43.85 11.78 -1.56
N GLY A 58 -44.33 11.28 -2.70
CA GLY A 58 -45.11 12.07 -3.66
C GLY A 58 -44.32 13.25 -4.26
N GLU A 59 -44.82 14.46 -4.04
CA GLU A 59 -44.23 15.72 -4.51
C GLU A 59 -43.06 16.20 -3.62
N TRP A 60 -42.88 15.62 -2.45
CA TRP A 60 -41.87 16.07 -1.48
C TRP A 60 -40.65 15.15 -1.47
N ARG A 61 -39.46 15.75 -1.42
CA ARG A 61 -38.18 15.06 -1.21
C ARG A 61 -37.47 15.65 -0.01
N LEU A 62 -36.94 14.81 0.87
CA LEU A 62 -36.06 15.21 1.96
C LEU A 62 -34.69 14.53 1.81
N VAL A 63 -33.63 15.26 2.11
CA VAL A 63 -32.25 14.76 2.16
C VAL A 63 -31.69 15.06 3.56
N GLU A 64 -31.16 14.04 4.24
CA GLU A 64 -30.46 14.13 5.54
C GLU A 64 -28.97 13.94 5.29
N PHE A 65 -28.15 14.90 5.75
CA PHE A 65 -26.70 14.86 5.65
C PHE A 65 -26.10 14.46 7.00
N TYR A 66 -25.19 13.49 7.01
CA TYR A 66 -24.68 12.92 8.27
C TYR A 66 -23.52 13.70 8.90
N ASP A 67 -22.80 14.52 8.12
CA ASP A 67 -21.61 15.22 8.61
C ASP A 67 -21.93 16.23 9.73
N ASP A 68 -23.05 16.94 9.60
CA ASP A 68 -23.52 17.95 10.55
C ASP A 68 -24.96 17.74 11.02
N GLY A 69 -25.65 16.72 10.50
CA GLY A 69 -27.01 16.34 10.88
C GLY A 69 -28.11 17.25 10.32
N HIS A 70 -27.79 18.15 9.38
CA HIS A 70 -28.83 18.98 8.75
C HIS A 70 -29.67 18.17 7.76
N HIS A 71 -30.83 18.73 7.40
CA HIS A 71 -31.69 18.16 6.37
C HIS A 71 -32.32 19.26 5.54
N GLU A 72 -32.51 18.96 4.26
CA GLU A 72 -33.12 19.85 3.29
C GLU A 72 -34.43 19.23 2.79
N LEU A 73 -35.42 20.07 2.51
CA LEU A 73 -36.74 19.67 2.02
C LEU A 73 -37.07 20.39 0.72
N TYR A 74 -37.47 19.64 -0.30
CA TYR A 74 -37.79 20.14 -1.63
C TYR A 74 -39.19 19.71 -2.08
N ASN A 75 -39.88 20.58 -2.80
CA ASN A 75 -41.12 20.24 -3.51
C ASN A 75 -40.83 20.08 -5.00
N LEU A 76 -40.76 18.83 -5.49
CA LEU A 76 -40.34 18.50 -6.86
C LEU A 76 -41.37 18.86 -7.93
N LYS A 77 -42.59 19.24 -7.55
CA LYS A 77 -43.58 19.75 -8.50
C LYS A 77 -43.36 21.22 -8.80
N GLU A 78 -42.91 21.98 -7.80
CA GLU A 78 -42.67 23.41 -7.92
C GLU A 78 -41.20 23.72 -8.28
N ASP A 79 -40.27 22.91 -7.77
CA ASP A 79 -38.83 23.03 -7.95
C ASP A 79 -38.20 21.66 -8.24
N LEU A 80 -38.26 21.25 -9.51
CA LEU A 80 -37.65 20.01 -9.98
C LEU A 80 -36.12 20.03 -9.88
N SER A 81 -35.51 21.21 -9.79
CA SER A 81 -34.06 21.39 -9.74
C SER A 81 -33.49 21.40 -8.32
N GLU A 82 -34.33 21.31 -7.29
CA GLU A 82 -33.91 21.23 -5.88
C GLU A 82 -33.03 22.43 -5.47
N THR A 83 -33.45 23.63 -5.89
CA THR A 83 -32.70 24.88 -5.70
C THR A 83 -33.10 25.64 -4.44
N THR A 84 -34.29 25.38 -3.90
CA THR A 84 -34.85 26.09 -2.74
C THR A 84 -35.15 25.12 -1.60
N ASP A 85 -34.36 25.18 -0.53
CA ASP A 85 -34.66 24.43 0.70
C ASP A 85 -35.87 25.03 1.43
N LEU A 86 -36.87 24.19 1.70
CA LEU A 86 -38.12 24.49 2.37
C LEU A 86 -38.17 23.94 3.81
N SER A 87 -37.09 23.35 4.32
CA SER A 87 -37.02 22.69 5.63
C SER A 87 -37.49 23.61 6.77
N GLU A 88 -37.03 24.85 6.79
CA GLU A 88 -37.40 25.86 7.81
C GLU A 88 -38.83 26.38 7.65
N SER A 89 -39.32 26.48 6.42
CA SER A 89 -40.65 27.03 6.13
C SER A 89 -41.78 25.99 6.25
N HIS A 90 -41.45 24.70 6.11
CA HIS A 90 -42.39 23.57 6.20
C HIS A 90 -41.87 22.48 7.17
N PRO A 91 -41.60 22.82 8.44
CA PRO A 91 -40.95 21.92 9.39
C PRO A 91 -41.78 20.66 9.70
N GLU A 92 -43.10 20.76 9.64
CA GLU A 92 -43.99 19.60 9.83
C GLU A 92 -43.84 18.57 8.71
N HIS A 93 -43.62 19.01 7.48
CA HIS A 93 -43.35 18.11 6.35
C HIS A 93 -41.97 17.47 6.48
N ALA A 94 -40.95 18.26 6.82
CA ALA A 94 -39.59 17.75 7.04
C ALA A 94 -39.57 16.67 8.15
N ALA A 95 -40.18 16.97 9.30
CA ALA A 95 -40.27 16.02 10.41
C ALA A 95 -41.00 14.72 10.03
N ARG A 96 -42.08 14.82 9.25
CA ARG A 96 -42.82 13.65 8.77
C ARG A 96 -41.97 12.77 7.84
N LEU A 97 -41.29 13.38 6.84
CA LEU A 97 -40.45 12.62 5.91
C LEU A 97 -39.24 12.01 6.63
N LEU A 98 -38.59 12.74 7.54
CA LEU A 98 -37.49 12.22 8.34
C LEU A 98 -37.94 11.02 9.20
N SER A 99 -39.12 11.09 9.82
CA SER A 99 -39.67 9.96 10.57
C SER A 99 -39.91 8.72 9.70
N LEU A 100 -40.37 8.90 8.47
CA LEU A 100 -40.56 7.80 7.52
C LEU A 100 -39.21 7.21 7.06
N LEU A 101 -38.21 8.06 6.82
CA LEU A 101 -36.86 7.65 6.46
C LEU A 101 -36.20 6.84 7.59
N ASN A 102 -36.34 7.28 8.84
CA ASN A 102 -35.83 6.56 10.02
C ASN A 102 -36.46 5.19 10.15
N LYS A 103 -37.79 5.13 10.04
CA LYS A 103 -38.52 3.87 10.10
C LYS A 103 -38.08 2.90 9.01
N TRP A 104 -37.93 3.38 7.78
CA TRP A 104 -37.46 2.55 6.67
C TRP A 104 -36.04 2.01 6.93
N ARG A 105 -35.11 2.86 7.42
CA ARG A 105 -33.75 2.42 7.77
C ARG A 105 -33.75 1.28 8.79
N GLU A 106 -34.63 1.35 9.80
CA GLU A 106 -34.82 0.28 10.78
C GLU A 106 -35.40 -0.99 10.15
N ASP A 107 -36.46 -0.85 9.34
CA ASP A 107 -37.17 -1.98 8.74
C ASP A 107 -36.27 -2.80 7.77
N VAL A 108 -35.28 -2.16 7.10
CA VAL A 108 -34.35 -2.83 6.17
C VAL A 108 -32.97 -3.15 6.77
N GLY A 109 -32.71 -2.77 8.03
CA GLY A 109 -31.39 -2.94 8.64
C GLY A 109 -30.27 -2.12 7.96
N ALA A 110 -30.58 -0.89 7.56
CA ALA A 110 -29.63 0.00 6.88
C ALA A 110 -28.41 0.31 7.78
N GLN A 111 -27.20 0.23 7.20
CA GLN A 111 -25.95 0.44 7.93
C GLN A 111 -25.70 1.92 8.22
N PRO A 112 -25.53 2.36 9.48
CA PRO A 112 -25.19 3.75 9.76
C PRO A 112 -23.76 4.07 9.28
N PRO A 113 -23.44 5.34 8.98
CA PRO A 113 -22.05 5.74 8.83
C PRO A 113 -21.31 5.50 10.15
N LEU A 114 -20.18 4.79 10.07
CA LEU A 114 -19.33 4.55 11.24
C LEU A 114 -18.25 5.63 11.30
N LYS A 115 -18.02 6.16 12.50
CA LYS A 115 -16.89 7.08 12.72
C LYS A 115 -15.59 6.31 12.49
N ASN A 116 -14.79 6.78 11.53
CA ASN A 116 -13.46 6.23 11.31
C ASN A 116 -12.57 6.54 12.53
N PRO A 117 -12.13 5.54 13.33
CA PRO A 117 -11.27 5.76 14.49
C PRO A 117 -9.88 6.27 14.09
N ASP A 118 -9.47 6.05 12.84
CA ASP A 118 -8.18 6.46 12.28
C ASP A 118 -8.27 7.82 11.56
N TYR A 119 -9.40 8.53 11.67
CA TYR A 119 -9.56 9.86 11.09
C TYR A 119 -8.55 10.84 11.68
N ARG A 120 -7.64 11.34 10.84
CA ARG A 120 -6.70 12.41 11.17
C ARG A 120 -7.24 13.74 10.63
N PRO A 121 -7.45 14.76 11.47
CA PRO A 121 -7.97 16.06 11.04
C PRO A 121 -7.12 16.74 9.95
N ASP A 122 -5.82 16.41 9.86
CA ASP A 122 -4.86 16.94 8.88
C ASP A 122 -4.85 16.16 7.56
N ASP A 123 -5.73 15.16 7.40
CA ASP A 123 -5.95 14.43 6.14
C ASP A 123 -7.17 14.97 5.36
N SER A 124 -7.74 16.11 5.77
CA SER A 124 -8.74 16.81 4.96
C SER A 124 -8.11 17.39 3.69
N ASP A 125 -8.54 16.86 2.56
CA ASP A 125 -8.59 17.44 1.21
C ASP A 125 -7.86 18.78 0.93
N ASP A 126 -7.03 18.77 -0.11
CA ASP A 126 -6.79 19.89 -1.03
C ASP A 126 -6.24 21.21 -0.47
N THR A 127 -5.44 21.19 0.60
CA THR A 127 -4.75 22.43 1.02
C THR A 127 -3.54 22.73 0.12
N ALA A 128 -3.55 23.92 -0.50
CA ALA A 128 -2.42 24.46 -1.27
C ALA A 128 -1.19 24.83 -0.41
N GLU A 129 -1.08 24.31 0.82
CA GLU A 129 -0.03 24.62 1.79
C GLU A 129 0.82 23.39 2.12
N PHE A 130 2.02 23.62 2.63
CA PHE A 130 2.91 22.54 3.07
C PHE A 130 2.51 22.06 4.46
N ARG A 131 2.34 20.75 4.62
CA ARG A 131 2.20 20.07 5.92
C ARG A 131 3.44 19.23 6.25
N PRO A 132 3.79 19.03 7.52
CA PRO A 132 4.85 18.10 7.90
C PRO A 132 4.52 16.67 7.43
N LEU A 133 5.46 16.01 6.74
CA LEU A 133 5.38 14.58 6.45
C LEU A 133 6.06 13.76 7.55
N PHE A 134 7.04 14.37 8.23
CA PHE A 134 7.62 13.84 9.46
C PHE A 134 7.33 14.79 10.62
N ASN A 135 6.90 14.24 11.75
CA ASN A 135 6.39 15.03 12.88
C ASN A 135 7.49 15.56 13.82
N GLY A 136 8.75 15.14 13.64
CA GLY A 136 9.88 15.56 14.49
C GLY A 136 9.93 14.91 15.87
N LYS A 137 9.13 13.87 16.13
CA LYS A 137 8.98 13.23 17.45
C LYS A 137 9.16 11.72 17.40
N ASP A 138 8.52 11.06 16.44
CA ASP A 138 8.50 9.61 16.29
C ASP A 138 8.17 9.22 14.84
N LEU A 139 8.09 7.91 14.59
CA LEU A 139 7.76 7.36 13.27
C LEU A 139 6.25 7.27 13.00
N SER A 140 5.38 7.97 13.73
CA SER A 140 3.96 8.03 13.36
C SER A 140 3.83 8.60 11.94
N GLY A 141 3.11 7.90 11.07
CA GLY A 141 3.06 8.20 9.64
C GLY A 141 4.03 7.38 8.78
N TRP A 142 4.86 6.53 9.39
CA TRP A 142 5.93 5.79 8.75
C TRP A 142 5.92 4.31 9.17
N VAL A 143 6.20 3.43 8.20
CA VAL A 143 6.24 1.97 8.37
C VAL A 143 7.64 1.47 8.01
N PRO A 144 8.40 0.92 8.97
CA PRO A 144 9.68 0.29 8.69
C PRO A 144 9.53 -0.93 7.76
N VAL A 145 10.39 -1.04 6.76
CA VAL A 145 10.42 -2.17 5.81
C VAL A 145 11.84 -2.71 5.74
N ASN A 146 12.03 -3.97 6.11
CA ASN A 146 13.35 -4.63 6.18
C ASN A 146 14.38 -3.89 7.05
N THR A 147 13.93 -3.17 8.07
CA THR A 147 14.82 -2.45 8.99
C THR A 147 14.56 -2.83 10.43
N ALA A 148 15.59 -2.75 11.26
CA ALA A 148 15.50 -3.01 12.68
C ALA A 148 14.99 -1.76 13.41
N PRO A 149 14.45 -1.88 14.64
CA PRO A 149 14.11 -0.72 15.46
C PRO A 149 15.29 0.24 15.70
N SER A 150 16.53 -0.26 15.65
CA SER A 150 17.75 0.54 15.79
C SER A 150 18.14 1.32 14.52
N THR A 151 17.46 1.11 13.39
CA THR A 151 17.81 1.75 12.12
C THR A 151 17.36 3.20 12.05
N TRP A 152 16.22 3.52 12.67
CA TRP A 152 15.58 4.82 12.60
C TRP A 152 15.36 5.38 14.01
N SER A 153 15.93 6.55 14.29
CA SER A 153 15.74 7.26 15.56
C SER A 153 15.37 8.72 15.33
N VAL A 154 14.88 9.39 16.37
CA VAL A 154 14.54 10.82 16.33
C VAL A 154 15.42 11.58 17.32
N GLU A 155 16.16 12.57 16.82
CA GLU A 155 17.08 13.39 17.59
C GLU A 155 16.92 14.86 17.22
N ASP A 156 16.62 15.72 18.20
CA ASP A 156 16.46 17.17 18.01
C ASP A 156 15.50 17.55 16.85
N GLY A 157 14.42 16.78 16.66
CA GLY A 157 13.45 17.00 15.58
C GLY A 157 13.89 16.47 14.21
N MET A 158 15.03 15.81 14.12
CA MET A 158 15.55 15.16 12.92
C MET A 158 15.24 13.66 12.94
N LEU A 159 14.97 13.10 11.77
CA LEU A 159 14.99 11.66 11.57
C LEU A 159 16.44 11.24 11.29
N VAL A 160 16.97 10.33 12.09
CA VAL A 160 18.34 9.80 11.97
C VAL A 160 18.25 8.35 11.49
N CYS A 161 18.89 8.08 10.37
CA CYS A 161 19.05 6.73 9.83
C CYS A 161 20.47 6.25 10.10
N SER A 162 20.62 5.06 10.67
CA SER A 162 21.92 4.46 10.96
C SER A 162 22.65 3.92 9.71
N GLY A 163 21.90 3.69 8.63
CA GLY A 163 22.35 2.99 7.44
C GLY A 163 22.42 1.46 7.61
N LYS A 164 21.97 0.90 8.75
CA LYS A 164 22.08 -0.54 9.03
C LYS A 164 20.82 -1.13 9.68
N PRO A 165 20.27 -2.25 9.18
CA PRO A 165 20.68 -2.91 7.93
C PRO A 165 20.24 -2.06 6.72
N ILE A 166 20.55 -2.54 5.53
CA ILE A 166 20.02 -2.00 4.29
C ILE A 166 18.53 -2.35 4.19
N GLY A 167 17.73 -1.32 3.91
CA GLY A 167 16.28 -1.40 3.87
C GLY A 167 15.69 -0.01 3.81
N GLU A 168 14.41 0.13 4.14
CA GLU A 168 13.70 1.39 3.97
C GLU A 168 12.72 1.66 5.12
N VAL A 169 12.19 2.89 5.14
CA VAL A 169 10.96 3.23 5.83
C VAL A 169 10.05 3.91 4.82
N ARG A 170 8.77 3.53 4.77
CA ARG A 170 7.79 4.10 3.85
C ARG A 170 6.71 4.91 4.58
N THR A 171 6.04 5.81 3.88
CA THR A 171 4.83 6.46 4.41
C THR A 171 3.71 5.43 4.66
N ASP A 172 2.81 5.73 5.60
CA ASP A 172 1.64 4.89 5.91
C ASP A 172 0.54 4.97 4.84
N ARG A 173 0.60 5.96 3.94
CA ARG A 173 -0.31 6.12 2.80
C ARG A 173 0.40 6.47 1.50
N MET A 174 -0.31 6.29 0.39
CA MET A 174 0.14 6.62 -0.96
C MET A 174 -0.15 8.07 -1.34
N TYR A 175 0.68 8.61 -2.22
CA TYR A 175 0.55 9.94 -2.81
C TYR A 175 0.63 9.84 -4.34
N GLN A 176 -0.13 10.66 -5.05
CA GLN A 176 -0.09 10.75 -6.53
C GLN A 176 0.63 12.03 -6.95
N ASN A 177 -0.05 13.17 -6.84
CA ASN A 177 0.49 14.46 -7.24
C ASN A 177 0.87 15.27 -5.99
N PHE A 178 2.12 15.69 -5.90
CA PHE A 178 2.60 16.39 -4.72
C PHE A 178 3.89 17.16 -4.98
N ILE A 179 4.23 18.01 -4.01
CA ILE A 179 5.54 18.58 -3.87
C ILE A 179 6.10 18.16 -2.52
N LEU A 180 7.23 17.47 -2.53
CA LEU A 180 8.00 17.09 -1.36
C LEU A 180 9.18 18.04 -1.21
N GLU A 181 9.37 18.54 0.01
CA GLU A 181 10.63 19.18 0.40
C GLU A 181 11.22 18.46 1.60
N LEU A 182 12.54 18.31 1.60
CA LEU A 182 13.30 17.80 2.73
C LEU A 182 14.73 18.33 2.68
N GLU A 183 15.36 18.34 3.85
CA GLU A 183 16.80 18.54 3.96
C GLU A 183 17.46 17.24 4.41
N TRP A 184 18.61 16.94 3.82
CA TRP A 184 19.41 15.77 4.16
C TRP A 184 20.88 16.12 4.32
N ARG A 185 21.60 15.29 5.08
CA ARG A 185 23.08 15.27 5.12
C ARG A 185 23.57 13.87 5.48
N HIS A 186 24.66 13.45 4.86
CA HIS A 186 25.43 12.32 5.39
C HIS A 186 26.38 12.80 6.49
N MET A 187 26.67 11.91 7.44
CA MET A 187 27.60 12.22 8.53
C MET A 187 29.04 11.77 8.25
N VAL A 188 29.22 10.99 7.19
CA VAL A 188 30.51 10.46 6.75
C VAL A 188 30.65 10.60 5.23
N PRO A 189 31.89 10.70 4.69
CA PRO A 189 32.12 10.59 3.26
C PRO A 189 31.63 9.26 2.70
N LYS A 190 31.24 9.25 1.41
CA LYS A 190 30.75 8.06 0.69
C LYS A 190 29.49 7.41 1.26
N GLY A 191 28.69 8.15 2.02
CA GLY A 191 27.34 7.69 2.39
C GLY A 191 26.45 7.53 1.15
N ASN A 192 25.61 6.49 1.16
CA ASN A 192 24.57 6.24 0.17
C ASN A 192 23.21 6.15 0.87
N ALA A 193 22.20 6.66 0.18
CA ALA A 193 20.80 6.63 0.52
C ALA A 193 19.98 7.09 -0.71
N GLY A 194 18.67 7.18 -0.53
CA GLY A 194 17.71 7.48 -1.57
C GLY A 194 16.39 7.92 -0.99
N VAL A 195 15.61 8.64 -1.80
CA VAL A 195 14.22 8.95 -1.55
C VAL A 195 13.41 8.31 -2.67
N PHE A 196 12.65 7.27 -2.34
CA PHE A 196 11.85 6.54 -3.30
C PHE A 196 10.48 7.19 -3.40
N ILE A 197 9.99 7.29 -4.62
CA ILE A 197 8.75 7.95 -4.99
C ILE A 197 7.85 6.95 -5.70
N TRP A 198 6.58 6.97 -5.33
CA TRP A 198 5.55 6.08 -5.84
C TRP A 198 5.88 4.59 -5.62
N ALA A 199 6.44 4.24 -4.47
CA ALA A 199 6.84 2.88 -4.16
C ALA A 199 5.66 1.93 -3.89
N ASP A 200 5.89 0.63 -4.06
CA ASP A 200 5.00 -0.48 -3.63
C ASP A 200 4.95 -0.62 -2.09
N ASP A 201 4.11 -1.52 -1.58
CA ASP A 201 3.93 -1.79 -0.14
C ASP A 201 5.12 -2.48 0.54
N ILE A 202 5.80 -3.35 -0.20
CA ILE A 202 6.96 -4.14 0.22
C ILE A 202 8.07 -4.11 -0.83
N THR A 203 9.26 -4.57 -0.43
CA THR A 203 10.41 -4.66 -1.31
C THR A 203 10.24 -5.63 -2.48
N ALA A 204 10.92 -5.31 -3.58
CA ALA A 204 11.01 -6.18 -4.73
C ALA A 204 11.77 -7.47 -4.42
N ARG A 205 11.65 -8.45 -5.31
CA ARG A 205 12.17 -9.80 -5.09
C ARG A 205 13.68 -9.82 -4.84
N GLY A 206 14.10 -10.42 -3.73
CA GLY A 206 15.48 -10.70 -3.39
C GLY A 206 16.34 -9.46 -3.10
N VAL A 207 15.72 -8.28 -3.05
CA VAL A 207 16.38 -7.00 -2.84
C VAL A 207 15.74 -6.27 -1.65
N PRO A 208 16.48 -5.37 -0.98
CA PRO A 208 16.01 -4.65 0.19
C PRO A 208 15.22 -3.39 -0.16
N PHE A 209 14.90 -3.16 -1.45
CA PHE A 209 14.29 -1.93 -1.92
C PHE A 209 12.95 -2.16 -2.63
N HIS A 210 12.04 -1.19 -2.51
CA HIS A 210 10.76 -1.18 -3.22
C HIS A 210 10.94 -0.99 -4.72
N ARG A 211 9.97 -1.46 -5.51
CA ARG A 211 9.78 -0.96 -6.88
C ARG A 211 9.28 0.48 -6.80
N GLY A 212 9.94 1.41 -7.50
CA GLY A 212 9.56 2.82 -7.53
C GLY A 212 10.49 3.67 -8.38
N ILE A 213 10.37 4.99 -8.25
CA ILE A 213 11.31 5.97 -8.82
C ILE A 213 12.21 6.48 -7.71
N GLU A 214 13.50 6.24 -7.81
CA GLU A 214 14.47 6.68 -6.82
C GLU A 214 15.01 8.06 -7.17
N VAL A 215 15.04 8.95 -6.17
CA VAL A 215 15.79 10.20 -6.16
C VAL A 215 17.03 9.99 -5.29
N GLN A 216 18.20 9.92 -5.92
CA GLN A 216 19.44 9.54 -5.23
C GLN A 216 19.82 10.55 -4.14
N VAL A 217 20.21 10.07 -2.96
CA VAL A 217 20.88 10.83 -1.90
C VAL A 217 22.30 10.28 -1.72
N LEU A 218 23.27 10.87 -2.41
CA LEU A 218 24.63 10.33 -2.46
C LEU A 218 25.66 11.39 -2.11
N GLU A 219 26.61 11.01 -1.25
CA GLU A 219 27.67 11.89 -0.76
C GLU A 219 28.76 12.14 -1.83
N ASN A 220 29.34 13.35 -1.87
CA ASN A 220 30.23 13.77 -2.97
C ASN A 220 31.50 12.94 -3.14
N ASP A 221 32.11 12.44 -2.06
CA ASP A 221 33.32 11.60 -2.14
C ASP A 221 33.03 10.20 -2.70
N TYR A 222 31.76 9.83 -2.91
CA TYR A 222 31.40 8.64 -3.69
C TYR A 222 31.86 8.78 -5.15
N GLY A 223 31.88 10.01 -5.65
CA GLY A 223 32.37 10.38 -6.98
C GLY A 223 31.32 10.31 -8.08
N ASN A 224 31.61 10.98 -9.19
CA ASN A 224 30.76 10.98 -10.38
C ASN A 224 31.34 10.04 -11.43
N THR A 225 30.48 9.22 -12.05
CA THR A 225 30.85 8.30 -13.13
C THR A 225 29.93 8.49 -14.35
N GLN A 226 30.09 7.63 -15.36
CA GLN A 226 29.14 7.59 -16.47
C GLN A 226 27.74 7.10 -16.02
N SER A 227 27.68 6.20 -15.02
CA SER A 227 26.45 5.53 -14.59
C SER A 227 25.74 6.20 -13.41
N HIS A 228 26.41 7.04 -12.63
CA HIS A 228 25.81 7.77 -11.50
C HIS A 228 26.51 9.10 -11.22
N THR A 229 25.82 10.01 -10.53
CA THR A 229 26.40 11.22 -9.92
C THR A 229 25.96 11.39 -8.47
N THR A 230 26.61 12.32 -7.77
CA THR A 230 26.35 12.66 -6.37
C THR A 230 25.46 13.90 -6.19
N HIS A 231 24.85 14.39 -7.29
CA HIS A 231 24.14 15.68 -7.30
C HIS A 231 22.64 15.56 -7.59
N GLY A 232 22.06 14.39 -7.32
CA GLY A 232 20.62 14.15 -7.42
C GLY A 232 20.20 13.54 -8.76
N ASP A 233 20.57 12.29 -8.99
CA ASP A 233 20.06 11.48 -10.10
C ASP A 233 18.60 11.07 -9.84
N ILE A 234 17.84 10.76 -10.90
CA ILE A 234 16.50 10.17 -10.81
C ILE A 234 16.44 8.96 -11.74
N PHE A 235 15.92 7.82 -11.28
CA PHE A 235 15.84 6.60 -12.09
C PHE A 235 14.76 5.64 -11.61
N PRO A 236 14.14 4.86 -12.50
CA PRO A 236 13.25 3.79 -12.11
C PRO A 236 14.05 2.57 -11.63
N ILE A 237 13.50 1.84 -10.66
CA ILE A 237 14.13 0.62 -10.15
C ILE A 237 13.12 -0.52 -10.02
N HIS A 238 13.64 -1.75 -10.10
CA HIS A 238 12.90 -3.00 -9.85
C HIS A 238 11.59 -3.18 -10.66
N GLY A 239 11.61 -2.74 -11.91
CA GLY A 239 10.49 -2.90 -12.86
C GLY A 239 9.57 -1.69 -12.95
N ALA A 240 9.82 -0.62 -12.19
CA ALA A 240 9.27 0.68 -12.51
C ALA A 240 9.79 1.17 -13.88
N THR A 241 9.10 2.13 -14.47
CA THR A 241 9.49 2.75 -15.74
C THR A 241 9.51 4.26 -15.63
N MET A 242 10.36 4.90 -16.43
CA MET A 242 10.47 6.35 -16.55
C MET A 242 11.15 6.70 -17.88
N THR A 243 10.73 7.78 -18.50
CA THR A 243 11.47 8.41 -19.60
C THR A 243 12.30 9.58 -19.06
N PRO A 244 13.64 9.53 -19.06
CA PRO A 244 14.46 10.63 -18.55
C PRO A 244 14.47 11.82 -19.50
N VAL A 245 14.36 13.03 -18.96
CA VAL A 245 14.45 14.28 -19.75
C VAL A 245 15.91 14.63 -20.04
N ASN A 246 16.77 14.46 -19.05
CA ASN A 246 18.20 14.76 -19.08
C ASN A 246 19.01 13.45 -18.91
N GLY A 247 18.73 12.46 -19.77
CA GLY A 247 19.35 11.14 -19.76
C GLY A 247 20.66 11.03 -20.56
N ARG A 248 21.32 9.87 -20.44
CA ARG A 248 22.58 9.53 -21.16
C ARG A 248 22.49 8.19 -21.91
N GLY A 249 21.32 7.86 -22.46
CA GLY A 249 21.11 6.64 -23.25
C GLY A 249 20.61 5.41 -22.49
N GLY A 250 19.98 5.62 -21.32
CA GLY A 250 19.24 4.61 -20.55
C GLY A 250 18.13 5.31 -19.75
N ASP A 251 17.58 4.66 -18.72
CA ASP A 251 16.38 5.15 -18.01
C ASP A 251 16.70 6.11 -16.85
N ARG A 252 17.98 6.35 -16.55
CA ARG A 252 18.45 7.31 -15.53
C ARG A 252 18.56 8.73 -16.10
N ALA A 253 18.02 9.70 -15.36
CA ALA A 253 18.21 11.12 -15.56
C ALA A 253 19.34 11.66 -14.66
N PHE A 254 20.17 12.55 -15.20
CA PHE A 254 21.39 13.06 -14.53
C PHE A 254 21.38 14.58 -14.39
N PRO A 255 21.81 15.14 -13.25
CA PRO A 255 21.72 16.57 -13.00
C PRO A 255 22.43 17.40 -14.07
N THR A 256 21.77 18.48 -14.48
CA THR A 256 22.32 19.49 -15.41
C THR A 256 23.37 20.38 -14.75
N GLU A 257 23.42 20.44 -13.41
CA GLU A 257 24.41 21.16 -12.63
C GLU A 257 24.78 20.39 -11.35
N GLU A 258 26.06 20.46 -10.98
CA GLU A 258 26.58 19.90 -9.72
C GLU A 258 26.27 20.86 -8.57
N ARG A 259 25.27 20.55 -7.73
CA ARG A 259 24.78 21.49 -6.70
C ARG A 259 24.72 20.94 -5.28
N SER A 260 24.88 19.64 -5.07
CA SER A 260 24.97 19.08 -3.71
C SER A 260 26.29 19.49 -3.03
N LYS A 261 26.26 19.50 -1.69
CA LYS A 261 27.37 19.84 -0.80
C LYS A 261 27.88 18.58 -0.10
N PRO A 262 29.16 18.54 0.30
CA PRO A 262 29.77 17.36 0.90
C PRO A 262 29.29 17.15 2.34
N SER A 263 29.56 15.96 2.89
CA SER A 263 29.34 15.69 4.31
C SER A 263 30.12 16.65 5.22
N PRO A 264 29.54 17.16 6.33
CA PRO A 264 28.18 16.96 6.83
C PRO A 264 27.25 18.15 6.55
N GLU A 265 27.41 18.81 5.41
CA GLU A 265 26.60 19.99 5.06
C GLU A 265 25.17 19.61 4.67
N TRP A 266 24.22 20.47 5.02
CA TRP A 266 22.81 20.29 4.66
C TRP A 266 22.57 20.61 3.18
N ASN A 267 21.92 19.65 2.52
CA ASN A 267 21.38 19.76 1.17
C ASN A 267 19.86 19.85 1.24
N HIS A 268 19.26 20.73 0.43
CA HIS A 268 17.81 20.86 0.29
C HIS A 268 17.37 20.24 -1.04
N TYR A 269 16.42 19.31 -0.95
CA TYR A 269 15.72 18.73 -2.08
C TYR A 269 14.29 19.27 -2.13
N ARG A 270 13.87 19.65 -3.33
CA ARG A 270 12.47 19.85 -3.69
C ARG A 270 12.14 18.92 -4.85
N VAL A 271 11.24 17.98 -4.61
CA VAL A 271 10.75 17.03 -5.60
C VAL A 271 9.33 17.43 -5.97
N VAL A 272 9.07 17.69 -7.24
CA VAL A 272 7.73 17.99 -7.78
C VAL A 272 7.27 16.80 -8.60
N CYS A 273 6.15 16.23 -8.20
CA CYS A 273 5.52 15.05 -8.77
C CYS A 273 4.14 15.44 -9.30
N GLN A 274 3.93 15.37 -10.62
CA GLN A 274 2.66 15.72 -11.22
C GLN A 274 2.41 14.90 -12.50
N ASP A 275 1.35 14.11 -12.48
CA ASP A 275 0.85 13.35 -13.62
C ASP A 275 1.90 12.42 -14.25
N GLY A 276 2.71 11.77 -13.41
CA GLY A 276 3.82 10.91 -13.84
C GLY A 276 5.07 11.67 -14.28
N ASN A 277 5.11 12.99 -14.12
CA ASN A 277 6.33 13.78 -14.25
C ASN A 277 6.98 13.98 -12.88
N ILE A 278 8.30 13.92 -12.84
CA ILE A 278 9.10 14.16 -11.64
C ILE A 278 10.20 15.18 -11.94
N SER A 279 10.39 16.14 -11.04
CA SER A 279 11.45 17.13 -11.13
C SER A 279 12.12 17.32 -9.77
N LEU A 280 13.44 17.20 -9.75
CA LEU A 280 14.27 17.48 -8.59
C LEU A 280 14.96 18.84 -8.74
N ALA A 281 14.74 19.70 -7.75
CA ALA A 281 15.61 20.82 -7.47
C ALA A 281 16.57 20.51 -6.33
N VAL A 282 17.86 20.77 -6.55
CA VAL A 282 18.91 20.63 -5.55
C VAL A 282 19.41 22.02 -5.16
N ASN A 283 19.32 22.34 -3.87
CA ASN A 283 19.76 23.61 -3.29
C ASN A 283 19.19 24.85 -4.02
N GLY A 284 17.90 24.78 -4.41
CA GLY A 284 17.15 25.91 -4.98
C GLY A 284 17.11 25.99 -6.51
N LYS A 285 17.60 24.98 -7.24
CA LYS A 285 17.52 24.95 -8.72
C LYS A 285 17.16 23.57 -9.23
N VAL A 286 16.21 23.50 -10.17
CA VAL A 286 15.86 22.28 -10.89
C VAL A 286 17.05 21.81 -11.70
N VAL A 287 17.49 20.57 -11.47
CA VAL A 287 18.65 19.99 -12.15
C VAL A 287 18.34 18.68 -12.85
N THR A 288 17.39 17.89 -12.34
CA THR A 288 17.09 16.55 -12.86
C THR A 288 15.59 16.36 -13.04
N GLN A 289 15.18 15.79 -14.18
CA GLN A 289 13.78 15.60 -14.54
C GLN A 289 13.55 14.27 -15.25
N GLY A 290 12.38 13.68 -14.99
CA GLY A 290 11.85 12.51 -15.65
C GLY A 290 10.36 12.68 -15.95
N LYS A 291 9.84 11.90 -16.89
CA LYS A 291 8.44 11.90 -17.31
C LYS A 291 7.94 10.49 -17.54
N GLU A 292 6.62 10.33 -17.69
CA GLU A 292 5.99 9.04 -17.99
C GLU A 292 6.36 7.96 -16.97
N CYS A 293 6.48 8.35 -15.69
CA CYS A 293 6.80 7.43 -14.63
C CYS A 293 5.65 6.45 -14.40
N SER A 294 5.98 5.19 -14.17
CA SER A 294 5.05 4.17 -13.69
C SER A 294 5.74 3.32 -12.63
N PRO A 295 5.17 3.17 -11.42
CA PRO A 295 3.93 3.79 -10.94
C PRO A 295 3.99 5.32 -10.82
N ARG A 296 2.81 5.97 -10.79
CA ARG A 296 2.63 7.42 -10.53
C ARG A 296 1.66 7.74 -9.39
N LYS A 297 1.31 6.73 -8.59
CA LYS A 297 0.67 6.82 -7.28
C LYS A 297 1.23 5.71 -6.41
N GLY A 298 1.78 6.04 -5.23
CA GLY A 298 2.43 5.07 -4.36
C GLY A 298 3.07 5.71 -3.13
N TYR A 299 3.82 4.95 -2.35
CA TYR A 299 4.45 5.45 -1.11
C TYR A 299 5.67 6.33 -1.39
N ILE A 300 6.04 7.12 -0.38
CA ILE A 300 7.35 7.78 -0.32
C ILE A 300 8.20 7.00 0.66
N CYS A 301 9.42 6.59 0.27
CA CYS A 301 10.33 5.88 1.15
C CYS A 301 11.64 6.63 1.35
N LEU A 302 12.26 6.42 2.51
CA LEU A 302 13.63 6.83 2.80
C LEU A 302 14.48 5.57 2.98
N GLU A 303 15.64 5.59 2.36
CA GLU A 303 16.55 4.44 2.32
C GLU A 303 17.58 4.46 3.45
N SER A 304 17.91 3.27 3.92
CA SER A 304 19.05 2.96 4.76
C SER A 304 20.06 2.19 3.89
N GLU A 305 21.23 2.76 3.58
CA GLU A 305 22.24 2.08 2.75
C GLU A 305 23.69 2.29 3.24
N GLY A 306 24.01 1.73 4.40
CA GLY A 306 25.35 1.64 4.98
C GLY A 306 25.89 2.91 5.66
N GLY A 307 25.51 4.10 5.16
CA GLY A 307 25.94 5.39 5.69
C GLY A 307 24.91 6.05 6.61
N ILE A 308 25.37 6.69 7.69
CA ILE A 308 24.49 7.50 8.56
C ILE A 308 24.00 8.72 7.77
N VAL A 309 22.69 8.91 7.72
CA VAL A 309 22.02 10.04 7.06
C VAL A 309 21.00 10.67 8.01
N HIS A 310 21.01 12.00 8.07
CA HIS A 310 20.05 12.77 8.86
C HIS A 310 19.09 13.48 7.91
N TYR A 311 17.81 13.47 8.26
CA TYR A 311 16.77 14.19 7.55
C TYR A 311 16.06 15.16 8.47
N ARG A 312 15.64 16.32 7.94
CA ARG A 312 14.79 17.27 8.64
C ARG A 312 13.93 18.06 7.67
N ASN A 313 12.97 18.82 8.21
CA ASN A 313 12.06 19.65 7.42
C ASN A 313 11.36 18.85 6.31
N ILE A 314 11.06 17.57 6.55
CA ILE A 314 10.35 16.71 5.61
C ILE A 314 8.88 17.15 5.60
N ARG A 315 8.46 17.78 4.51
CA ARG A 315 7.13 18.36 4.36
C ARG A 315 6.60 18.12 2.96
N ILE A 316 5.30 17.96 2.87
CA ILE A 316 4.60 17.66 1.62
C ILE A 316 3.50 18.68 1.38
N ARG A 317 3.27 19.01 0.13
CA ARG A 317 2.11 19.73 -0.34
C ARG A 317 1.47 18.91 -1.44
N GLU A 318 0.30 18.38 -1.19
CA GLU A 318 -0.43 17.62 -2.20
C GLU A 318 -0.98 18.57 -3.27
N LEU A 319 -1.04 18.06 -4.48
CA LEU A 319 -1.59 18.75 -5.64
C LEU A 319 -2.83 17.94 -6.08
N PRO A 320 -3.77 18.56 -6.80
CA PRO A 320 -4.96 17.85 -7.26
C PRO A 320 -4.61 16.56 -8.00
N ASP A 321 -5.30 15.47 -7.63
CA ASP A 321 -5.18 14.19 -8.32
C ASP A 321 -5.73 14.30 -9.75
N SER A 322 -5.19 13.48 -10.65
CA SER A 322 -5.67 13.33 -12.02
C SER A 322 -6.16 11.90 -12.27
N PRO A 323 -7.00 11.66 -13.29
CA PRO A 323 -7.38 10.30 -13.67
C PRO A 323 -6.16 9.39 -13.88
N ILE A 324 -6.21 8.19 -13.29
CA ILE A 324 -5.12 7.22 -13.30
C ILE A 324 -5.66 5.80 -13.48
N GLU A 325 -5.05 5.07 -14.40
CA GLU A 325 -5.32 3.65 -14.61
C GLU A 325 -4.65 2.80 -13.55
N GLN A 326 -5.27 1.68 -13.19
CA GLN A 326 -4.80 0.81 -12.10
C GLN A 326 -3.36 0.31 -12.28
N GLU A 327 -2.90 0.11 -13.53
CA GLU A 327 -1.53 -0.33 -13.83
C GLU A 327 -0.44 0.69 -13.44
N HIS A 328 -0.84 1.96 -13.25
CA HIS A 328 0.05 3.03 -12.80
C HIS A 328 -0.02 3.28 -11.30
N VAL A 329 -0.84 2.52 -10.57
CA VAL A 329 -0.94 2.58 -9.12
C VAL A 329 -0.02 1.51 -8.55
N ALA A 330 0.83 1.89 -7.61
CA ALA A 330 1.65 0.95 -6.86
C ALA A 330 0.79 -0.04 -6.06
N ILE A 331 1.40 -1.15 -5.62
CA ILE A 331 0.69 -2.15 -4.81
C ILE A 331 0.36 -1.53 -3.45
N ALA A 332 -0.95 -1.45 -3.13
CA ALA A 332 -1.46 -0.92 -1.87
C ALA A 332 -1.06 -1.81 -0.68
N ASP A 333 -1.12 -1.26 0.53
CA ASP A 333 -0.69 -1.96 1.74
C ASP A 333 -1.50 -3.26 1.91
N ARG A 334 -0.82 -4.40 1.77
CA ARG A 334 -1.43 -5.72 1.99
C ARG A 334 -1.34 -6.16 3.45
N GLY A 335 -0.76 -5.37 4.35
CA GLY A 335 -0.60 -5.69 5.77
C GLY A 335 0.60 -6.59 6.09
N TYR A 336 1.54 -6.71 5.15
CA TYR A 336 2.75 -7.52 5.33
C TYR A 336 3.79 -6.79 6.20
N ARG A 337 4.40 -7.52 7.13
CA ARG A 337 5.57 -7.09 7.90
C ARG A 337 6.70 -8.11 7.76
N CYS A 338 7.94 -7.64 7.69
CA CYS A 338 9.09 -8.53 7.60
C CYS A 338 9.39 -9.15 8.97
N LEU A 339 9.63 -10.46 9.00
CA LEU A 339 10.03 -11.20 10.21
C LEU A 339 11.53 -11.14 10.47
N TYR A 340 12.31 -10.76 9.46
CA TYR A 340 13.76 -10.68 9.56
C TYR A 340 14.19 -9.21 9.58
N THR A 341 14.88 -8.83 10.65
CA THR A 341 15.27 -7.44 10.93
C THR A 341 16.64 -7.09 10.39
N GLY A 342 17.35 -8.03 9.74
CA GLY A 342 18.66 -7.83 9.13
C GLY A 342 19.84 -7.67 10.09
N VAL A 343 19.61 -7.69 11.41
CA VAL A 343 20.65 -7.44 12.42
C VAL A 343 20.88 -8.62 13.36
N ASP A 344 19.85 -9.44 13.60
CA ASP A 344 19.92 -10.61 14.45
C ASP A 344 18.79 -11.61 14.13
N LEU A 345 18.78 -12.73 14.86
CA LEU A 345 17.75 -13.77 14.82
C LEU A 345 16.87 -13.74 16.08
N SER A 346 16.72 -12.60 16.75
CA SER A 346 16.00 -12.51 18.03
C SER A 346 14.52 -12.90 17.96
N SER A 347 13.93 -12.86 16.77
CA SER A 347 12.54 -13.28 16.49
C SER A 347 12.44 -14.74 16.00
N TRP A 348 13.53 -15.50 16.08
CA TRP A 348 13.65 -16.85 15.56
C TRP A 348 14.24 -17.80 16.60
N LYS A 349 13.67 -19.01 16.67
CA LYS A 349 14.26 -20.15 17.36
C LYS A 349 15.29 -20.79 16.43
N ASN A 350 16.54 -20.78 16.87
CA ASN A 350 17.67 -21.30 16.12
C ASN A 350 18.55 -22.16 17.02
N GLU A 351 18.72 -23.43 16.68
CA GLU A 351 19.64 -24.35 17.38
C GLU A 351 20.92 -24.61 16.57
N ASP A 352 21.02 -24.06 15.35
CA ASP A 352 22.14 -24.26 14.42
C ASP A 352 22.95 -22.96 14.21
N ASP A 353 24.26 -23.03 14.45
CA ASP A 353 25.17 -21.89 14.31
C ASP A 353 25.58 -21.58 12.85
N GLN A 354 25.11 -22.37 11.88
CA GLN A 354 25.39 -22.21 10.46
C GLN A 354 24.44 -21.23 9.75
N TRP A 355 23.39 -20.75 10.43
CA TRP A 355 22.60 -19.60 9.99
C TRP A 355 23.36 -18.29 10.24
N GLN A 356 23.44 -17.46 9.20
CA GLN A 356 24.19 -16.21 9.17
C GLN A 356 23.30 -15.05 8.77
N VAL A 357 23.28 -14.04 9.64
CA VAL A 357 22.69 -12.73 9.37
C VAL A 357 23.63 -11.94 8.48
N LYS A 358 23.23 -11.66 7.25
CA LYS A 358 24.00 -10.92 6.24
C LYS A 358 23.19 -9.74 5.74
N ASP A 359 23.05 -8.73 6.60
CA ASP A 359 22.24 -7.55 6.27
C ASP A 359 20.80 -8.01 5.93
N TRP A 360 20.16 -7.54 4.87
CA TRP A 360 18.82 -7.99 4.45
C TRP A 360 18.72 -9.46 4.01
N VAL A 361 19.84 -10.19 3.90
CA VAL A 361 19.87 -11.61 3.56
C VAL A 361 20.14 -12.48 4.78
N LEU A 362 19.32 -13.50 4.95
CA LEU A 362 19.54 -14.61 5.87
C LEU A 362 20.14 -15.79 5.11
N SER A 363 21.29 -16.30 5.54
CA SER A 363 22.07 -17.29 4.78
C SER A 363 22.38 -18.52 5.63
N TYR A 364 22.06 -19.70 5.12
CA TYR A 364 22.50 -20.97 5.68
C TYR A 364 23.64 -21.55 4.82
N THR A 365 24.70 -22.06 5.46
CA THR A 365 25.90 -22.56 4.75
C THR A 365 26.19 -24.03 4.99
N GLY A 366 25.31 -24.73 5.69
CA GLY A 366 25.48 -26.12 6.10
C GLY A 366 25.06 -27.17 5.09
N ASP A 367 25.18 -28.43 5.51
CA ASP A 367 24.69 -29.60 4.76
C ASP A 367 23.17 -29.79 4.90
N GLY A 368 22.54 -29.13 5.87
CA GLY A 368 21.08 -29.15 6.07
C GLY A 368 20.58 -30.27 6.98
N GLY A 369 19.26 -30.45 7.01
CA GLY A 369 18.55 -31.45 7.82
C GLY A 369 17.68 -30.84 8.93
N ASP A 370 16.91 -31.67 9.62
CA ASP A 370 15.92 -31.24 10.61
C ASP A 370 16.54 -30.43 11.76
N ASP A 371 17.77 -30.77 12.17
CA ASP A 371 18.50 -30.05 13.22
C ASP A 371 18.89 -28.61 12.78
N ALA A 372 18.81 -28.29 11.49
CA ALA A 372 19.06 -26.97 10.92
C ALA A 372 17.80 -26.10 10.83
N ALA A 373 16.67 -26.57 11.38
CA ALA A 373 15.41 -25.86 11.36
C ALA A 373 15.51 -24.47 12.02
N LEU A 374 15.01 -23.46 11.31
CA LEU A 374 14.87 -22.10 11.82
C LEU A 374 13.39 -21.73 11.87
N ALA A 375 12.85 -21.64 13.07
CA ALA A 375 11.42 -21.41 13.29
C ALA A 375 11.15 -20.00 13.82
N THR A 376 10.02 -19.41 13.46
CA THR A 376 9.59 -18.14 14.06
C THR A 376 9.26 -18.32 15.54
N GLU A 377 9.57 -17.32 16.37
CA GLU A 377 9.08 -17.28 17.76
C GLU A 377 7.57 -17.05 17.82
N GLU A 378 7.07 -16.21 16.91
CA GLU A 378 5.64 -15.97 16.73
C GLU A 378 4.96 -17.13 16.01
N THR A 379 3.72 -17.40 16.39
CA THR A 379 2.88 -18.42 15.78
C THR A 379 1.70 -17.76 15.08
N PHE A 380 1.26 -18.38 13.98
CA PHE A 380 0.18 -17.89 13.14
C PHE A 380 -0.87 -18.98 12.95
N ASP A 381 -2.15 -18.61 12.88
CA ASP A 381 -3.23 -19.52 12.48
C ASP A 381 -3.50 -19.32 10.98
N ASP A 382 -4.46 -18.46 10.62
CA ASP A 382 -4.66 -17.99 9.26
C ASP A 382 -3.65 -16.89 8.93
N MET A 383 -2.97 -17.03 7.78
CA MET A 383 -1.81 -16.19 7.44
C MET A 383 -1.61 -16.00 5.95
N GLY A 384 -1.07 -14.84 5.58
CA GLY A 384 -0.38 -14.65 4.31
C GLY A 384 1.13 -14.64 4.55
N PHE A 385 1.88 -15.20 3.62
CA PHE A 385 3.35 -15.21 3.66
C PHE A 385 3.96 -14.87 2.30
N ILE A 386 5.10 -14.18 2.33
CA ILE A 386 5.97 -13.98 1.17
C ILE A 386 7.39 -14.32 1.60
N ILE A 387 8.10 -15.12 0.82
CA ILE A 387 9.50 -15.47 1.08
C ILE A 387 10.24 -15.49 -0.24
N ASP A 388 11.39 -14.80 -0.29
CA ASP A 388 12.31 -14.90 -1.41
C ASP A 388 13.42 -15.90 -1.08
N VAL A 389 13.64 -16.88 -1.96
CA VAL A 389 14.58 -17.98 -1.76
C VAL A 389 15.56 -18.07 -2.93
N LYS A 390 16.84 -18.25 -2.61
CA LYS A 390 17.92 -18.47 -3.58
C LYS A 390 18.71 -19.71 -3.16
N LEU A 391 18.47 -20.81 -3.86
CA LEU A 391 19.18 -22.07 -3.63
C LEU A 391 20.60 -21.99 -4.23
N ALA A 392 21.59 -22.48 -3.50
CA ALA A 392 22.93 -22.70 -4.04
C ALA A 392 22.98 -23.93 -4.94
N GLU A 393 24.02 -24.06 -5.76
CA GLU A 393 24.21 -25.21 -6.65
C GLU A 393 24.27 -26.56 -5.91
N SER A 394 24.81 -26.54 -4.69
CA SER A 394 24.93 -27.72 -3.82
C SER A 394 23.73 -27.95 -2.91
N SER A 395 22.66 -27.15 -3.04
CA SER A 395 21.47 -27.28 -2.21
C SER A 395 20.48 -28.23 -2.85
N ASP A 396 19.98 -29.20 -2.09
CA ASP A 396 18.93 -30.09 -2.58
C ASP A 396 17.57 -29.35 -2.61
N HIS A 397 17.22 -28.69 -1.50
CA HIS A 397 15.94 -28.00 -1.33
C HIS A 397 15.95 -27.02 -0.14
N LEU A 398 14.85 -26.30 0.04
CA LEU A 398 14.39 -25.69 1.30
C LEU A 398 12.98 -26.22 1.56
N LEU A 399 12.71 -26.75 2.76
CA LEU A 399 11.33 -27.00 3.20
C LEU A 399 10.83 -25.74 3.92
N LEU A 400 9.64 -25.30 3.52
CA LEU A 400 8.88 -24.30 4.24
C LEU A 400 7.71 -25.00 4.93
N GLU A 401 7.81 -25.19 6.25
CA GLU A 401 6.72 -25.76 7.05
C GLU A 401 5.84 -24.65 7.62
N LEU A 402 4.54 -24.90 7.59
CA LEU A 402 3.51 -24.06 8.18
C LEU A 402 3.03 -24.71 9.47
N HIS A 403 2.85 -23.91 10.52
CA HIS A 403 2.49 -24.41 11.85
C HIS A 403 3.51 -25.38 12.49
N GLY A 404 4.74 -25.47 11.96
CA GLY A 404 5.80 -26.35 12.47
C GLY A 404 5.48 -27.85 12.38
N ASP A 405 4.71 -28.25 11.37
CA ASP A 405 4.30 -29.64 11.12
C ASP A 405 4.80 -30.11 9.74
N ASP A 406 5.49 -31.25 9.70
CA ASP A 406 6.10 -31.82 8.50
C ASP A 406 5.06 -32.16 7.42
N ALA A 407 3.82 -32.46 7.80
CA ALA A 407 2.71 -32.72 6.89
C ALA A 407 2.30 -31.47 6.08
N THR A 408 2.75 -30.28 6.48
CA THR A 408 2.47 -29.01 5.81
C THR A 408 3.63 -28.51 4.94
N ALA A 409 4.76 -29.23 4.94
CA ALA A 409 5.98 -28.80 4.28
C ALA A 409 5.76 -28.53 2.79
N ILE A 410 6.16 -27.35 2.35
CA ILE A 410 6.23 -26.96 0.95
C ILE A 410 7.68 -27.15 0.50
N PRO A 411 7.99 -28.18 -0.30
CA PRO A 411 9.36 -28.42 -0.76
C PRO A 411 9.71 -27.47 -1.91
N ILE A 412 10.77 -26.70 -1.73
CA ILE A 412 11.31 -25.75 -2.71
C ILE A 412 12.61 -26.32 -3.24
N HIS A 413 12.58 -26.85 -4.46
CA HIS A 413 13.72 -27.50 -5.12
C HIS A 413 13.77 -27.13 -6.60
N GLN A 414 14.93 -27.32 -7.24
CA GLN A 414 15.19 -26.84 -8.62
C GLN A 414 14.20 -27.37 -9.67
N GLU A 415 13.70 -28.59 -9.50
CA GLU A 415 12.74 -29.23 -10.42
C GLU A 415 11.28 -28.75 -10.25
N LEU A 416 10.99 -27.88 -9.27
CA LEU A 416 9.64 -27.34 -9.07
C LEU A 416 9.26 -26.44 -10.25
N LYS A 417 8.09 -26.69 -10.84
CA LYS A 417 7.62 -25.96 -12.03
C LYS A 417 7.52 -24.46 -11.73
N GLY A 418 8.21 -23.65 -12.55
CA GLY A 418 8.25 -22.19 -12.40
C GLY A 418 9.45 -21.67 -11.62
N MET A 419 10.31 -22.55 -11.09
CA MET A 419 11.59 -22.16 -10.51
C MET A 419 12.50 -21.52 -11.56
N ARG A 420 13.21 -20.48 -11.13
CA ARG A 420 14.33 -19.89 -11.85
C ARG A 420 15.60 -20.75 -11.65
N PRO A 421 16.64 -20.56 -12.47
CA PRO A 421 17.92 -21.24 -12.30
C PRO A 421 18.50 -21.09 -10.88
N LEU A 422 19.32 -22.06 -10.47
CA LEU A 422 20.10 -22.00 -9.22
C LEU A 422 20.91 -20.69 -9.17
N GLY A 423 21.00 -20.10 -7.98
CA GLY A 423 21.62 -18.79 -7.78
C GLY A 423 20.74 -17.59 -8.14
N GLU A 424 19.52 -17.78 -8.64
CA GLU A 424 18.53 -16.70 -8.82
C GLU A 424 17.47 -16.68 -7.70
N TRP A 425 16.97 -15.48 -7.39
CA TRP A 425 15.90 -15.29 -6.41
C TRP A 425 14.54 -15.74 -6.95
N ASN A 426 13.86 -16.57 -6.18
CA ASN A 426 12.50 -17.06 -6.40
C ASN A 426 11.57 -16.50 -5.32
N ARG A 427 10.41 -15.94 -5.68
CA ARG A 427 9.42 -15.46 -4.71
C ARG A 427 8.32 -16.49 -4.56
N LEU A 428 8.12 -16.96 -3.34
CA LEU A 428 6.90 -17.65 -2.94
C LEU A 428 5.98 -16.64 -2.29
N GLU A 429 4.71 -16.66 -2.67
CA GLU A 429 3.64 -15.88 -2.03
C GLU A 429 2.43 -16.80 -1.84
N GLY A 430 1.95 -16.93 -0.62
CA GLY A 430 0.88 -17.85 -0.29
C GLY A 430 -0.02 -17.38 0.84
N THR A 431 -1.16 -18.07 0.95
CA THR A 431 -2.13 -17.89 2.03
C THR A 431 -2.54 -19.24 2.57
N LEU A 432 -2.66 -19.31 3.89
CA LEU A 432 -3.33 -20.37 4.60
C LEU A 432 -4.58 -19.77 5.26
N VAL A 433 -5.76 -20.22 4.83
CA VAL A 433 -7.04 -19.77 5.38
C VAL A 433 -7.92 -20.99 5.61
N ASP A 434 -8.40 -21.17 6.85
CA ASP A 434 -9.21 -22.32 7.24
C ASP A 434 -8.57 -23.69 6.90
N GLY A 435 -7.23 -23.75 6.99
CA GLY A 435 -6.47 -24.95 6.63
C GLY A 435 -6.34 -25.19 5.12
N LEU A 436 -6.77 -24.26 4.28
CA LEU A 436 -6.62 -24.32 2.82
C LEU A 436 -5.42 -23.50 2.39
N LEU A 437 -4.40 -24.18 1.89
CA LEU A 437 -3.18 -23.59 1.38
C LEU A 437 -3.32 -23.23 -0.10
N THR A 438 -2.96 -22.00 -0.44
CA THR A 438 -2.77 -21.52 -1.81
C THR A 438 -1.40 -20.88 -1.93
N VAL A 439 -0.62 -21.25 -2.95
CA VAL A 439 0.76 -20.75 -3.13
C VAL A 439 1.00 -20.44 -4.59
N SER A 440 1.60 -19.28 -4.82
CA SER A 440 2.20 -18.91 -6.08
C SER A 440 3.73 -18.92 -5.98
N LEU A 441 4.37 -19.42 -7.03
CA LEU A 441 5.81 -19.34 -7.23
C LEU A 441 6.06 -18.42 -8.42
N ASN A 442 6.81 -17.35 -8.18
CA ASN A 442 7.17 -16.38 -9.21
C ASN A 442 5.96 -15.77 -9.95
N GLY A 443 4.82 -15.65 -9.27
CA GLY A 443 3.55 -15.17 -9.84
C GLY A 443 2.74 -16.24 -10.58
N GLN A 444 3.20 -17.49 -10.60
CA GLN A 444 2.45 -18.63 -11.15
C GLN A 444 1.86 -19.45 -10.01
N LEU A 445 0.55 -19.71 -10.07
CA LEU A 445 -0.13 -20.55 -9.10
C LEU A 445 0.39 -22.00 -9.18
N VAL A 446 0.92 -22.52 -8.06
CA VAL A 446 1.48 -23.87 -7.96
C VAL A 446 0.71 -24.77 -7.00
N VAL A 447 0.08 -24.20 -5.98
CA VAL A 447 -0.82 -24.88 -5.04
C VAL A 447 -2.12 -24.09 -4.96
N THR A 448 -3.27 -24.77 -4.93
CA THR A 448 -4.59 -24.12 -4.87
C THR A 448 -5.53 -24.86 -3.95
N ASN A 449 -5.98 -24.20 -2.88
CA ASN A 449 -6.91 -24.71 -1.88
C ASN A 449 -6.59 -26.15 -1.43
N GLN A 450 -5.30 -26.45 -1.24
CA GLN A 450 -4.88 -27.74 -0.73
C GLN A 450 -5.17 -27.79 0.76
N ALA A 451 -6.01 -28.72 1.18
CA ALA A 451 -6.27 -28.95 2.59
C ALA A 451 -5.01 -29.48 3.29
N LEU A 452 -4.59 -28.81 4.36
CA LEU A 452 -3.56 -29.27 5.27
C LEU A 452 -4.19 -30.17 6.35
N SER A 453 -3.57 -31.31 6.64
CA SER A 453 -4.03 -32.26 7.65
C SER A 453 -2.84 -32.94 8.31
N PRO A 454 -2.78 -33.02 9.66
CA PRO A 454 -3.81 -32.57 10.62
C PRO A 454 -3.83 -31.03 10.79
N ARG A 455 -4.99 -30.47 11.17
CA ARG A 455 -5.10 -29.04 11.52
C ARG A 455 -4.59 -28.86 12.95
N THR A 456 -3.30 -28.60 13.12
CA THR A 456 -2.83 -27.93 14.33
C THR A 456 -3.36 -26.49 14.27
N SER A 457 -4.07 -26.05 15.31
CA SER A 457 -4.48 -24.65 15.40
C SER A 457 -3.27 -23.85 15.86
N ASN A 458 -2.82 -22.89 15.05
CA ASN A 458 -1.75 -21.95 15.37
C ASN A 458 -0.34 -22.58 15.57
N GLY A 459 0.64 -22.16 14.78
CA GLY A 459 2.03 -22.62 14.93
C GLY A 459 3.05 -21.75 14.18
N PRO A 460 4.36 -22.02 14.33
CA PRO A 460 5.41 -21.20 13.71
C PRO A 460 5.49 -21.44 12.21
N LEU A 461 6.17 -20.53 11.52
CA LEU A 461 6.72 -20.78 10.19
C LEU A 461 8.15 -21.31 10.37
N THR A 462 8.46 -22.46 9.76
CA THR A 462 9.78 -23.09 9.91
C THR A 462 10.46 -23.25 8.55
N LEU A 463 11.75 -22.92 8.54
CA LEU A 463 12.64 -23.03 7.38
C LEU A 463 13.62 -24.16 7.64
N ILE A 464 13.58 -25.22 6.83
CA ILE A 464 14.47 -26.38 6.97
C ILE A 464 15.31 -26.53 5.70
N PRO A 465 16.60 -26.16 5.73
CA PRO A 465 17.46 -26.22 4.55
C PRO A 465 17.92 -27.66 4.29
N GLY A 466 17.92 -28.08 3.03
CA GLY A 466 18.57 -29.29 2.53
C GLY A 466 19.95 -29.02 1.92
N GLY A 467 20.66 -28.02 2.44
CA GLY A 467 21.94 -27.52 1.93
C GLY A 467 21.99 -25.98 1.90
N PRO A 468 23.05 -25.38 1.34
CA PRO A 468 23.25 -23.93 1.42
C PRO A 468 22.16 -23.12 0.69
N VAL A 469 21.55 -22.18 1.40
CA VAL A 469 20.43 -21.37 0.89
C VAL A 469 20.52 -19.94 1.40
N GLU A 470 20.04 -19.00 0.59
CA GLU A 470 19.80 -17.63 1.01
C GLU A 470 18.31 -17.30 0.97
N ILE A 471 17.88 -16.53 1.95
CA ILE A 471 16.49 -16.09 2.15
C ILE A 471 16.50 -14.57 2.29
N ALA A 472 15.56 -13.92 1.63
CA ALA A 472 15.30 -12.50 1.78
C ALA A 472 13.79 -12.30 1.92
N ASN A 473 13.41 -11.13 2.44
CA ASN A 473 12.01 -10.69 2.44
C ASN A 473 11.01 -11.71 3.05
N PRO A 474 11.28 -12.35 4.20
CA PRO A 474 10.30 -13.22 4.86
C PRO A 474 9.19 -12.37 5.48
N TYR A 475 8.21 -11.99 4.68
CA TYR A 475 7.06 -11.21 5.11
C TYR A 475 5.92 -12.10 5.57
N MET A 476 5.22 -11.65 6.61
CA MET A 476 4.01 -12.27 7.13
C MET A 476 2.91 -11.25 7.34
N ARG A 477 1.67 -11.70 7.21
CA ARG A 477 0.48 -10.98 7.68
C ARG A 477 -0.48 -11.98 8.34
N PRO A 478 -1.00 -11.70 9.54
CA PRO A 478 -2.18 -12.40 10.05
C PRO A 478 -3.37 -12.15 9.12
N LEU A 479 -4.19 -13.18 8.91
CA LEU A 479 -5.48 -13.04 8.23
C LEU A 479 -6.57 -13.29 9.28
N ASP A 480 -7.03 -12.22 9.93
CA ASP A 480 -8.20 -12.32 10.81
C ASP A 480 -9.43 -12.64 9.94
N GLN A 481 -10.33 -13.50 10.45
CA GLN A 481 -11.56 -13.93 9.75
C GLN A 481 -12.63 -12.85 9.66
#